data_AF-A0A2E1QNC0-F1
#
_entry.id   AF-A0A2E1QNC0-F1
#
_cell.length_a   1.000
_cell.length_b   1.000
_cell.length_c   1.000
_cell.angle_alpha   90.00
_cell.angle_beta   90.00
_cell.angle_gamma   90.00
#
_symmetry.space_group_name_H-M   'P 1'
#
loop_
_entity.id
_entity.type
_entity.pdbx_description
1 polymer ?
#
loop_
_entity_poly.entity_id
_entity_poly.type
_entity_poly.pdbx_seq_one_letter_code
_entity_poly.pdbx_strand_id
1 'polypeptide(L)' 'DEEKYCIDILNQIKAVRNALTSIEGKILKRHMKECVKEALNDEKGFDNKVEEILKTLKR' A
#
# COMPACT_ATOMS: atom_id res chain seq x y z
N ASP A 1 -32.78 9.62 -15.59
CA ASP A 1 -31.54 8.90 -15.31
C ASP A 1 -30.37 9.56 -16.03
N GLU A 2 -29.47 10.16 -15.25
CA GLU A 2 -28.23 10.74 -15.75
C GLU A 2 -27.24 9.59 -15.97
N GLU A 3 -27.16 9.08 -17.19
CA GLU A 3 -26.00 8.26 -17.58
C GLU A 3 -24.76 9.12 -17.34
N LYS A 4 -23.98 8.78 -16.31
CA LYS A 4 -22.75 9.51 -15.96
C LYS A 4 -21.86 9.59 -17.19
N TYR A 5 -21.48 10.80 -17.56
CA TYR A 5 -20.60 11.04 -18.70
C TYR A 5 -19.30 10.25 -18.51
N CYS A 6 -18.85 9.54 -19.56
CA CYS A 6 -17.71 8.62 -19.45
C CYS A 6 -16.46 9.28 -18.84
N ILE A 7 -16.24 10.58 -19.08
CA ILE A 7 -15.14 11.35 -18.49
C ILE A 7 -15.27 11.47 -16.98
N ASP A 8 -16.48 11.64 -16.44
CA ASP A 8 -16.72 11.73 -15.00
C ASP A 8 -16.46 10.39 -14.32
N ILE A 9 -16.83 9.28 -14.96
CA ILE A 9 -16.50 7.93 -14.48
C ILE A 9 -14.98 7.74 -14.46
N LEU A 10 -14.27 8.13 -15.53
CA LEU A 10 -12.81 8.06 -15.59
C LEU A 10 -12.16 8.93 -14.50
N ASN A 11 -12.69 10.12 -14.22
CA ASN A 11 -12.22 10.99 -13.15
C ASN A 11 -12.47 10.38 -11.76
N GLN A 12 -13.63 9.76 -11.53
CA GLN A 12 -13.94 9.04 -10.29
C GLN A 12 -12.98 7.85 -10.09
N ILE A 13 -12.70 7.09 -11.14
CA ILE A 13 -11.71 5.99 -11.09
C ILE A 13 -10.32 6.51 -10.72
N LYS A 14 -9.88 7.63 -11.33
CA LYS A 14 -8.60 8.26 -10.97
C LYS A 14 -8.56 8.71 -9.51
N ALA A 15 -9.64 9.31 -9.01
CA ALA A 15 -9.73 9.73 -7.61
C ALA A 15 -9.60 8.53 -6.65
N VAL A 16 -10.29 7.43 -6.94
CA VAL A 16 -10.18 6.19 -6.16
C VAL A 16 -8.76 5.62 -6.21
N ARG A 17 -8.13 5.57 -7.39
CA ARG A 17 -6.73 5.12 -7.52
C ARG A 17 -5.78 5.95 -6.67
N ASN A 18 -5.89 7.28 -6.71
CA ASN A 18 -5.05 8.16 -5.90
C ASN A 18 -5.27 7.95 -4.39
N ALA A 19 -6.53 7.74 -3.97
CA ALA A 19 -6.85 7.43 -2.58
C ALA A 19 -6.22 6.09 -2.16
N LEU A 20 -6.29 5.06 -3.01
CA LEU A 20 -5.66 3.76 -2.76
C LEU A 20 -4.14 3.88 -2.60
N THR A 21 -3.45 4.62 -3.49
CA THR A 21 -2.01 4.87 -3.36
C THR A 21 -1.65 5.57 -2.04
N SER A 22 -2.48 6.52 -1.59
CA SER A 22 -2.28 7.18 -0.29
C SER A 22 -2.43 6.20 0.88
N ILE A 23 -3.43 5.32 0.82
CA ILE A 23 -3.69 4.30 1.85
C ILE A 23 -2.56 3.27 1.87
N GLU A 24 -2.11 2.80 0.71
CA GLU A 24 -1.00 1.88 0.56
C GLU A 24 0.27 2.42 1.25
N GLY A 25 0.63 3.68 0.97
CA GLY A 25 1.78 4.32 1.63
C GLY A 25 1.65 4.40 3.15
N LYS A 26 0.43 4.63 3.69
CA LYS A 26 0.19 4.63 5.14
C LYS A 26 0.37 3.24 5.75
N ILE A 27 -0.15 2.20 5.10
CA ILE A 27 -0.01 0.81 5.54
C ILE A 27 1.46 0.40 5.52
N LEU A 28 2.17 0.69 4.43
CA LEU A 28 3.60 0.40 4.31
C LEU A 28 4.42 1.09 5.41
N LYS A 29 4.17 2.38 5.65
CA LYS A 29 4.82 3.14 6.72
C LYS A 29 4.56 2.54 8.10
N ARG A 30 3.35 2.04 8.35
CA ARG A 30 3.00 1.38 9.61
C ARG A 30 3.77 0.06 9.76
N HIS A 31 3.78 -0.79 8.73
CA HIS A 31 4.52 -2.05 8.75
C HIS A 31 6.02 -1.85 9.00
N MET A 32 6.62 -0.85 8.37
CA MET A 32 8.02 -0.45 8.62
C MET A 32 8.27 -0.06 10.08
N LYS A 33 7.32 0.66 10.71
CA LYS A 33 7.49 1.21 12.06
C LYS A 33 7.17 0.24 13.19
N GLU A 34 6.23 -0.65 12.97
CA GLU A 34 5.75 -1.60 13.97
C GLU A 34 6.44 -2.95 13.73
N CYS A 35 6.10 -3.64 12.65
CA CYS A 35 6.54 -5.01 12.41
C CYS A 35 8.06 -5.14 12.18
N VAL A 36 8.66 -4.29 11.34
CA VAL A 36 10.11 -4.35 11.08
C VAL A 36 10.90 -3.89 12.31
N LYS A 37 10.41 -2.86 13.01
CA LYS A 37 11.04 -2.35 14.23
C LYS A 37 11.05 -3.41 15.34
N GLU A 38 9.94 -4.11 15.54
CA GLU A 38 9.82 -5.21 16.51
C GLU A 38 10.78 -6.36 16.19
N ALA A 39 11.02 -6.61 14.91
CA ALA A 39 11.92 -7.65 14.45
C ALA A 39 13.41 -7.28 14.49
N LEU A 40 13.81 -6.04 14.84
CA LEU A 40 15.21 -5.61 14.81
C LEU A 40 16.17 -6.45 15.69
N ASN A 41 15.64 -7.11 16.72
CA ASN A 41 16.44 -7.97 17.60
C ASN A 41 16.40 -9.46 17.20
N ASP A 42 15.71 -9.82 16.12
CA ASP A 42 15.64 -11.16 15.54
C ASP A 42 16.05 -11.07 14.06
N GLU A 43 17.29 -11.42 13.75
CA GLU A 43 17.87 -11.33 12.41
C GLU A 43 17.01 -12.06 11.36
N LYS A 44 16.52 -13.26 11.68
CA LYS A 44 15.63 -14.01 10.77
C LYS A 44 14.26 -13.36 10.66
N GLY A 45 13.71 -12.87 11.77
CA GLY A 45 12.45 -12.13 11.80
C GLY A 45 12.51 -10.87 10.95
N PHE A 46 13.61 -10.12 11.03
CA PHE A 46 13.85 -8.91 10.26
C PHE A 46 13.88 -9.21 8.76
N ASP A 47 14.71 -10.17 8.34
CA ASP A 47 14.85 -10.55 6.92
C ASP A 47 13.52 -11.02 6.34
N ASN A 48 12.76 -11.83 7.10
CA ASN A 48 11.43 -12.28 6.68
C ASN A 48 10.46 -11.12 6.46
N LYS A 49 10.45 -10.13 7.35
CA LYS A 49 9.55 -8.95 7.25
C LYS A 49 9.96 -8.01 6.12
N VAL A 50 11.25 -7.86 5.86
CA VAL A 50 11.74 -7.10 4.70
C VAL A 50 11.35 -7.81 3.39
N GLU A 51 11.53 -9.12 3.31
CA GLU A 51 11.18 -9.91 2.12
C GLU A 51 9.68 -9.90 1.82
N GLU A 52 8.83 -9.91 2.85
CA GLU A 52 7.37 -9.75 2.73
C GLU A 52 6.99 -8.47 1.96
N ILE A 53 7.67 -7.37 2.26
CA ILE A 53 7.44 -6.07 1.64
C ILE A 53 8.00 -6.03 0.22
N LEU A 54 9.22 -6.55 0.00
CA LEU A 54 9.80 -6.64 -1.34
C LEU A 54 8.92 -7.46 -2.28
N LYS A 55 8.32 -8.55 -1.80
CA LYS A 55 7.35 -9.34 -2.57
C LYS A 55 6.07 -8.57 -2.87
N THR A 56 5.62 -7.73 -1.94
CA THR A 56 4.41 -6.93 -2.12
C THR A 56 4.62 -5.79 -3.12
N LEU A 57 5.78 -5.14 -3.12
CA LEU A 57 6.11 -4.04 -4.03
C LEU A 57 6.49 -4.49 -5.46
N LYS A 58 6.92 -5.74 -5.63
CA LYS A 58 7.22 -6.33 -6.95
C LYS A 58 5.96 -6.80 -7.71
N ARG A 59 4.78 -6.74 -7.08
CA ARG A 59 3.52 -7.20 -7.65
C ARG A 59 2.81 -6.12 -8.48
#